data_AF-A0A1F4PNZ1-F1
#
_entry.id   AF-A0A1F4PNZ1-F1
#
_cell.length_a   1.000
_cell.length_b   1.000
_cell.length_c   1.000
_cell.angle_alpha   90.00
_cell.angle_beta   90.00
_cell.angle_gamma   90.00
#
_symmetry.space_group_name_H-M   'P 1'
#
loop_
_entity.id
_entity.type
_entity.pdbx_description
1 polymer ?
#
loop_
_entity_poly.entity_id
_entity_poly.type
_entity_poly.pdbx_seq_one_letter_code
_entity_poly.pdbx_strand_id
1 'polypeptide(L)'
;MVKRKWLVWGLIGAAFLMTLSAAGCQRRAIDNTDDSIDNSLSNTPTNQNPDFTAYPGTTAPESGLADSTVIHPQLLRENKEATDFIRLIQPDAILVLVSSKYINSLSNTFGLSTNYYIYSSVSKPDYYFLVNVPRNNLDPMKRFLMPIQDFELDFSVLDIPAEYWKINYAKALQLAEAQGGASFRAQHKTFEASIILARPAGKQLNWFITYKATDASGAKFQAQVDAGSGAVTIV
;
A
#
# COMPACT_ATOMS: atom_id res chain seq x y z
N MET A 1 -30.71 77.49 8.43
CA MET A 1 -31.13 76.07 8.52
C MET A 1 -29.98 75.25 9.06
N VAL A 2 -30.22 74.67 10.25
CA VAL A 2 -29.54 73.59 10.99
C VAL A 2 -28.01 73.45 10.91
N LYS A 3 -27.34 73.94 11.97
CA LYS A 3 -26.10 73.39 12.54
C LYS A 3 -26.44 72.12 13.33
N ARG A 4 -25.65 71.04 13.25
CA ARG A 4 -25.58 70.03 14.34
C ARG A 4 -24.20 69.37 14.43
N LYS A 5 -23.61 69.56 15.61
CA LYS A 5 -22.40 68.94 16.14
C LYS A 5 -22.67 67.45 16.41
N TRP A 6 -21.68 66.58 16.25
CA TRP A 6 -21.64 65.30 16.95
C TRP A 6 -20.35 65.19 17.75
N LEU A 7 -20.57 65.08 19.05
CA LEU A 7 -19.61 64.95 20.14
C LEU A 7 -19.44 63.44 20.43
N VAL A 8 -18.17 63.04 20.58
CA VAL A 8 -17.62 62.20 21.66
C VAL A 8 -18.62 61.45 22.56
N TRP A 9 -18.55 60.11 22.53
CA TRP A 9 -18.78 59.16 23.65
C TRP A 9 -17.87 57.95 23.35
N GLY A 10 -16.98 57.43 24.20
CA GLY A 10 -16.84 57.57 25.65
C GLY A 10 -17.11 56.24 26.34
N LEU A 11 -16.09 55.36 26.38
CA LEU A 11 -15.75 54.42 27.45
C LEU A 11 -16.91 53.73 28.23
N ILE A 12 -17.24 52.48 27.90
CA ILE A 12 -17.81 51.50 28.87
C ILE A 12 -17.30 50.10 28.50
N GLY A 13 -16.54 49.45 29.38
CA GLY A 13 -16.14 48.06 29.17
C GLY A 13 -14.98 47.54 30.03
N ALA A 14 -14.65 48.18 31.15
CA ALA A 14 -13.71 47.66 32.15
C ALA A 14 -14.46 47.41 33.46
N ALA A 15 -15.07 46.21 33.59
CA ALA A 15 -15.56 45.66 34.87
C ALA A 15 -16.06 44.23 34.67
N PHE A 16 -15.17 43.25 34.47
CA PHE A 16 -15.47 41.84 34.73
C PHE A 16 -14.18 41.07 35.04
N LEU A 17 -13.50 41.52 36.10
CA LEU A 17 -12.37 40.84 36.71
C LEU A 17 -12.62 40.80 38.21
N MET A 18 -12.47 39.61 38.79
CA MET A 18 -12.66 39.20 40.20
C MET A 18 -14.06 38.71 40.58
N THR A 19 -14.26 37.39 40.53
CA THR A 19 -14.64 36.60 41.72
C THR A 19 -14.33 35.11 41.48
N LEU A 20 -14.03 34.42 42.58
CA LEU A 20 -13.85 32.96 42.77
C LEU A 20 -12.43 32.40 42.72
N SER A 21 -11.64 32.84 43.70
CA SER A 21 -10.70 31.96 44.41
C SER A 21 -11.42 31.25 45.57
N ALA A 22 -11.06 29.98 45.77
CA ALA A 22 -11.29 29.11 46.94
C ALA A 22 -12.56 28.24 46.97
N ALA A 23 -12.43 27.05 46.38
CA ALA A 23 -13.04 25.85 46.92
C ALA A 23 -12.08 24.66 46.76
N GLY A 24 -11.55 24.19 47.89
CA GLY A 24 -11.27 22.78 48.17
C GLY A 24 -10.23 22.04 47.32
N CYS A 25 -9.01 21.95 47.84
CA CYS A 25 -8.16 20.79 47.57
C CYS A 25 -8.80 19.54 48.20
N GLN A 26 -9.60 18.79 47.43
CA GLN A 26 -9.86 17.39 47.73
C GLN A 26 -8.90 16.55 46.88
N ARG A 27 -7.83 16.06 47.53
CA ARG A 27 -7.01 14.96 47.01
C ARG A 27 -7.93 13.75 46.82
N ARG A 28 -8.36 13.53 45.58
CA ARG A 28 -8.88 12.24 45.14
C ARG A 28 -7.67 11.33 44.96
N ALA A 29 -7.63 10.22 45.68
CA ALA A 29 -6.75 9.12 45.34
C ALA A 29 -7.13 8.67 43.92
N ILE A 30 -6.23 8.90 42.97
CA ILE A 30 -6.32 8.34 41.63
C ILE A 30 -5.85 6.90 41.79
N ASP A 31 -6.79 5.98 41.68
CA ASP A 31 -6.49 4.60 41.31
C ASP A 31 -5.71 4.64 39.99
N ASN A 32 -4.49 4.10 40.02
CA ASN A 32 -3.67 3.88 38.85
C ASN A 32 -4.31 2.78 37.98
N THR A 33 -5.35 3.14 37.22
CA THR A 33 -5.58 2.52 35.92
C THR A 33 -5.01 3.46 34.88
N ASP A 34 -3.75 3.17 34.56
CA ASP A 34 -2.94 3.76 33.52
C ASP A 34 -3.56 3.42 32.15
N ASP A 35 -4.56 4.18 31.72
CA ASP A 35 -5.01 4.25 30.32
C ASP A 35 -4.23 5.35 29.58
N SER A 36 -2.90 5.38 29.78
CA SER A 36 -2.04 6.04 28.80
C SER A 36 -2.05 5.21 27.53
N ILE A 37 -2.76 5.69 26.51
CA ILE A 37 -2.55 5.23 25.14
C ILE A 37 -1.13 5.67 24.78
N ASP A 38 -0.18 4.76 24.97
CA ASP A 38 1.19 4.92 24.54
C ASP A 38 1.21 4.95 23.00
N ASN A 39 1.24 6.17 22.46
CA ASN A 39 1.49 6.45 21.05
C ASN A 39 2.99 6.50 20.75
N SER A 40 3.82 5.78 21.51
CA SER A 40 5.20 5.52 21.11
C SER A 40 5.19 4.68 19.83
N LEU A 41 5.37 5.36 18.70
CA LEU A 41 5.80 4.73 17.46
C LEU A 41 7.13 4.05 17.75
N SER A 42 7.08 2.74 18.02
CA SER A 42 8.26 1.89 18.02
C SER A 42 8.78 1.83 16.59
N ASN A 43 9.60 2.81 16.22
CA ASN A 43 10.45 2.78 15.03
C ASN A 43 11.68 1.90 15.29
N THR A 44 11.51 0.79 16.02
CA THR A 44 12.54 -0.24 16.01
C THR A 44 12.51 -0.79 14.59
N PRO A 45 13.54 -0.58 13.76
CA PRO A 45 13.60 -1.22 12.47
C PRO A 45 13.56 -2.70 12.80
N THR A 46 12.46 -3.36 12.47
CA THR A 46 12.45 -4.81 12.56
C THR A 46 13.45 -5.21 11.50
N ASN A 47 14.66 -5.55 11.94
CA ASN A 47 15.69 -6.11 11.08
C ASN A 47 15.27 -7.54 10.74
N GLN A 48 14.09 -7.66 10.13
CA GLN A 48 13.73 -8.77 9.28
C GLN A 48 14.40 -8.46 7.94
N ASN A 49 15.72 -8.52 7.94
CA ASN A 49 16.34 -9.21 6.83
C ASN A 49 15.98 -10.67 7.10
N PRO A 50 14.89 -11.25 6.54
CA PRO A 50 14.78 -12.69 6.60
C PRO A 50 16.06 -13.16 5.95
N ASP A 51 16.89 -13.85 6.73
CA ASP A 51 18.08 -14.50 6.22
C ASP A 51 17.56 -15.45 5.15
N PHE A 52 17.56 -14.99 3.91
CA PHE A 52 16.81 -15.60 2.84
C PHE A 52 17.63 -16.82 2.47
N THR A 53 17.28 -17.95 3.08
CA THR A 53 17.92 -19.21 2.73
C THR A 53 17.59 -19.45 1.27
N ALA A 54 18.63 -19.35 0.43
CA ALA A 54 18.52 -19.68 -0.98
C ALA A 54 17.86 -21.05 -1.10
N TYR A 55 16.93 -21.20 -2.04
CA TYR A 55 16.24 -22.46 -2.28
C TYR A 55 17.27 -23.59 -2.36
N PRO A 56 17.25 -24.58 -1.45
CA PRO A 56 18.34 -25.56 -1.32
C PRO A 56 18.34 -26.62 -2.43
N GLY A 57 17.41 -26.54 -3.38
CA GLY A 57 17.26 -27.52 -4.45
C GLY A 57 18.17 -27.25 -5.65
N THR A 58 18.75 -28.31 -6.19
CA THR A 58 19.47 -28.31 -7.48
C THR A 58 18.52 -28.38 -8.69
N THR A 59 17.22 -28.58 -8.46
CA THR A 59 16.17 -28.61 -9.48
C THR A 59 15.56 -27.22 -9.65
N ALA A 60 15.04 -26.91 -10.85
CA ALA A 60 14.27 -25.69 -11.05
C ALA A 60 13.09 -25.69 -10.07
N PRO A 61 12.83 -24.58 -9.34
CA PRO A 61 11.66 -24.53 -8.47
C PRO A 61 10.41 -24.75 -9.33
N GLU A 62 9.54 -25.67 -8.92
CA GLU A 62 8.19 -25.73 -9.45
C GLU A 62 7.60 -24.32 -9.38
N SER A 63 6.82 -23.94 -10.40
CA SER A 63 6.32 -22.56 -10.53
C SER A 63 5.76 -22.04 -9.20
N GLY A 64 5.04 -22.91 -8.48
CA GLY A 64 4.44 -22.57 -7.20
C GLY A 64 3.23 -21.64 -7.35
N LEU A 65 2.89 -21.25 -8.58
CA LEU A 65 1.76 -20.38 -8.87
C LEU A 65 0.48 -20.90 -8.24
N ALA A 66 -0.20 -20.02 -7.52
CA ALA A 66 -1.50 -20.30 -6.95
C ALA A 66 -2.55 -20.48 -8.06
N ASP A 67 -3.57 -21.29 -7.79
CA ASP A 67 -4.72 -21.44 -8.68
C ASP A 67 -5.46 -20.10 -8.81
N SER A 68 -5.50 -19.57 -10.02
CA SER A 68 -6.17 -18.31 -10.31
C SER A 68 -7.65 -18.26 -9.92
N THR A 69 -8.36 -19.40 -9.93
CA THR A 69 -9.79 -19.45 -9.58
C THR A 69 -10.02 -19.27 -8.08
N VAL A 70 -9.10 -19.80 -7.26
CA VAL A 70 -9.13 -19.69 -5.80
C VAL A 70 -8.73 -18.29 -5.33
N ILE A 71 -7.82 -17.65 -6.07
CA ILE A 71 -7.25 -16.34 -5.70
C ILE A 71 -8.19 -15.16 -5.97
N HIS A 72 -9.09 -15.24 -6.94
CA HIS A 72 -9.92 -14.10 -7.30
C HIS A 72 -10.82 -13.60 -6.14
N PRO A 73 -11.61 -14.47 -5.45
CA PRO A 73 -12.40 -14.03 -4.30
C PRO A 73 -11.56 -13.50 -3.15
N GLN A 74 -10.36 -14.06 -2.95
CA GLN A 74 -9.42 -13.60 -1.93
C GLN A 74 -8.96 -12.17 -2.19
N LEU A 75 -8.59 -11.83 -3.42
CA LEU A 75 -8.15 -10.47 -3.77
C LEU A 75 -9.25 -9.42 -3.62
N LEU A 76 -10.49 -9.75 -3.97
CA LEU A 76 -11.61 -8.84 -3.78
C LEU A 76 -11.83 -8.53 -2.30
N ARG A 77 -11.69 -9.54 -1.43
CA ARG A 77 -11.73 -9.36 0.01
C ARG A 77 -10.55 -8.52 0.51
N GLU A 78 -9.31 -8.86 0.12
CA GLU A 78 -8.11 -8.12 0.51
C GLU A 78 -8.19 -6.64 0.08
N ASN A 79 -8.68 -6.37 -1.14
CA ASN A 79 -8.90 -5.01 -1.61
C ASN A 79 -9.92 -4.26 -0.75
N LYS A 80 -11.04 -4.91 -0.42
CA LYS A 80 -12.08 -4.33 0.43
C LYS A 80 -11.51 -4.02 1.82
N GLU A 81 -10.83 -4.98 2.45
CA GLU A 81 -10.25 -4.83 3.77
C GLU A 81 -9.20 -3.72 3.81
N ALA A 82 -8.29 -3.67 2.83
CA ALA A 82 -7.30 -2.60 2.73
C ALA A 82 -7.95 -1.22 2.52
N THR A 83 -9.00 -1.16 1.69
CA THR A 83 -9.73 0.08 1.41
C THR A 83 -10.46 0.58 2.64
N ASP A 84 -11.17 -0.30 3.34
CA ASP A 84 -11.85 0.05 4.59
C ASP A 84 -10.83 0.51 5.64
N PHE A 85 -9.69 -0.21 5.76
CA PHE A 85 -8.65 0.07 6.74
C PHE A 85 -7.96 1.43 6.53
N ILE A 86 -7.72 1.83 5.27
CA ILE A 86 -7.13 3.13 4.99
C ILE A 86 -8.14 4.27 5.13
N ARG A 87 -9.40 4.04 4.76
CA ARG A 87 -10.46 5.06 4.85
C ARG A 87 -10.85 5.45 6.28
N LEU A 88 -10.46 4.66 7.28
CA LEU A 88 -10.52 5.06 8.69
C LEU A 88 -9.71 6.33 8.99
N ILE A 89 -8.60 6.55 8.28
CA ILE A 89 -7.71 7.72 8.51
C ILE A 89 -7.65 8.68 7.32
N GLN A 90 -8.02 8.22 6.13
CA GLN A 90 -8.03 9.02 4.91
C GLN A 90 -9.29 8.69 4.08
N PRO A 91 -10.44 9.31 4.38
CA PRO A 91 -11.74 8.93 3.82
C PRO A 91 -11.84 9.03 2.28
N ASP A 92 -11.06 9.92 1.67
CA ASP A 92 -10.98 10.15 0.23
C ASP A 92 -9.90 9.31 -0.46
N ALA A 93 -9.37 8.27 0.19
CA ALA A 93 -8.38 7.38 -0.41
C ALA A 93 -8.96 6.59 -1.60
N ILE A 94 -8.22 6.62 -2.72
CA ILE A 94 -8.56 5.94 -3.98
C ILE A 94 -7.42 5.01 -4.38
N LEU A 95 -7.74 3.75 -4.72
CA LEU A 95 -6.75 2.76 -5.12
C LEU A 95 -6.17 3.12 -6.49
N VAL A 96 -4.84 3.22 -6.57
CA VAL A 96 -4.11 3.55 -7.81
C VAL A 96 -3.11 2.48 -8.23
N LEU A 97 -2.65 1.63 -7.31
CA LEU A 97 -1.69 0.58 -7.61
C LEU A 97 -1.86 -0.64 -6.67
N VAL A 98 -1.66 -1.83 -7.21
CA VAL A 98 -1.49 -3.07 -6.42
C VAL A 98 -0.15 -3.70 -6.78
N SER A 99 0.68 -4.03 -5.80
CA SER A 99 2.01 -4.59 -6.02
C SER A 99 2.19 -5.88 -5.23
N SER A 100 2.77 -6.89 -5.89
CA SER A 100 3.25 -8.10 -5.24
C SER A 100 4.69 -8.37 -5.66
N LYS A 101 5.52 -8.78 -4.71
CA LYS A 101 6.91 -9.17 -4.96
C LYS A 101 7.15 -10.61 -4.53
N TYR A 102 7.68 -11.39 -5.46
CA TYR A 102 8.08 -12.78 -5.30
C TYR A 102 9.60 -12.90 -5.32
N ILE A 103 10.15 -13.76 -4.47
CA ILE A 103 11.58 -14.04 -4.39
C ILE A 103 11.80 -15.53 -4.58
N ASN A 104 12.57 -15.91 -5.60
CA ASN A 104 13.00 -17.28 -5.95
C ASN A 104 11.88 -18.32 -6.20
N SER A 105 10.60 -17.97 -6.01
CA SER A 105 9.43 -18.83 -6.24
C SER A 105 8.20 -17.96 -6.48
N LEU A 106 7.24 -18.42 -7.30
CA LEU A 106 5.93 -17.76 -7.44
C LEU A 106 4.89 -18.32 -6.43
N SER A 107 5.34 -19.10 -5.45
CA SER A 107 4.50 -19.60 -4.36
C SER A 107 4.02 -18.48 -3.44
N ASN A 108 2.72 -18.44 -3.18
CA ASN A 108 2.15 -17.56 -2.16
C ASN A 108 2.64 -17.88 -0.74
N THR A 109 3.07 -19.12 -0.49
CA THR A 109 3.48 -19.57 0.85
C THR A 109 4.94 -19.25 1.13
N PHE A 110 5.82 -19.41 0.13
CA PHE A 110 7.28 -19.32 0.31
C PHE A 110 7.92 -18.17 -0.45
N GLY A 111 7.34 -17.78 -1.59
CA GLY A 111 7.94 -16.81 -2.51
C GLY A 111 7.37 -15.41 -2.35
N LEU A 112 6.08 -15.29 -2.02
CA LEU A 112 5.40 -14.00 -1.92
C LEU A 112 5.77 -13.29 -0.61
N SER A 113 6.51 -12.20 -0.73
CA SER A 113 6.95 -11.41 0.42
C SER A 113 5.80 -10.57 0.98
N THR A 114 5.10 -9.79 0.15
CA THR A 114 4.02 -8.89 0.59
C THR A 114 3.13 -8.47 -0.59
N ASN A 115 1.85 -8.24 -0.33
CA ASN A 115 0.97 -7.45 -1.19
C ASN A 115 0.85 -6.03 -0.65
N TYR A 116 1.05 -5.04 -1.51
CA TYR A 116 0.77 -3.64 -1.22
C TYR A 116 -0.41 -3.16 -2.03
N TYR A 117 -1.38 -2.56 -1.33
CA TYR A 117 -2.44 -1.76 -1.92
C TYR A 117 -2.07 -0.29 -1.71
N ILE A 118 -1.96 0.47 -2.79
CA ILE A 118 -1.42 1.83 -2.76
C ILE A 118 -2.51 2.78 -3.22
N TYR A 119 -2.73 3.80 -2.40
CA TYR A 119 -3.82 4.75 -2.54
C TYR A 119 -3.29 6.17 -2.71
N SER A 120 -3.96 6.96 -3.54
CA SER A 120 -3.84 8.41 -3.59
C SER A 120 -4.95 9.08 -2.78
N SER A 121 -4.80 10.36 -2.49
CA SER A 121 -5.82 11.20 -1.84
C SER A 121 -5.80 12.59 -2.45
N VAL A 122 -6.97 13.13 -2.77
CA VAL A 122 -7.09 14.50 -3.30
C VAL A 122 -6.81 15.55 -2.23
N SER A 123 -7.07 15.24 -0.97
CA SER A 123 -6.76 16.14 0.17
C SER A 123 -5.31 16.04 0.66
N LYS A 124 -4.57 14.97 0.31
CA LYS A 124 -3.13 14.83 0.57
C LYS A 124 -2.37 14.40 -0.70
N PRO A 125 -2.24 15.30 -1.70
CA PRO A 125 -1.72 14.96 -3.01
C PRO A 125 -0.21 14.66 -3.02
N ASP A 126 0.55 15.04 -1.99
CA ASP A 126 2.00 14.84 -1.94
C ASP A 126 2.43 13.46 -1.42
N TYR A 127 1.46 12.59 -1.09
CA TYR A 127 1.71 11.30 -0.48
C TYR A 127 0.92 10.16 -1.12
N TYR A 128 1.56 9.00 -1.19
CA TYR A 128 0.90 7.71 -1.31
C TYR A 128 0.65 7.11 0.07
N PHE A 129 -0.49 6.43 0.20
CA PHE A 129 -0.84 5.64 1.36
C PHE A 129 -0.72 4.17 0.99
N LEU A 130 0.17 3.45 1.63
CA LEU A 130 0.40 2.04 1.36
C LEU A 130 -0.20 1.21 2.48
N VAL A 131 -0.98 0.19 2.11
CA VAL A 131 -1.47 -0.83 3.03
C VAL A 131 -0.78 -2.14 2.67
N ASN A 132 -0.01 -2.71 3.60
CA ASN A 132 0.47 -4.08 3.41
C ASN A 132 -0.62 -5.06 3.89
N VAL A 133 -0.99 -5.98 3.01
CA VAL A 133 -1.91 -7.07 3.35
C VAL A 133 -1.09 -8.36 3.42
N PRO A 134 -0.82 -8.88 4.63
CA PRO A 134 0.00 -10.07 4.81
C PRO A 134 -0.76 -11.32 4.34
N ARG A 135 -0.08 -12.20 3.62
CA ARG A 135 -0.69 -13.38 2.97
C ARG A 135 -0.92 -14.58 3.88
N ASN A 136 -0.13 -14.69 4.94
CA ASN A 136 -0.15 -15.84 5.84
C ASN A 136 -0.84 -15.53 7.18
N ASN A 137 -1.47 -14.35 7.33
CA ASN A 137 -2.02 -13.84 8.60
C ASN A 137 -1.01 -13.83 9.77
N LEU A 138 0.28 -13.97 9.48
CA LEU A 138 1.35 -14.02 10.48
C LEU A 138 1.62 -12.63 11.08
N ASP A 139 1.36 -11.60 10.28
CA ASP A 139 1.51 -10.21 10.68
C ASP A 139 0.17 -9.48 10.61
N PRO A 140 -0.02 -8.41 11.40
CA PRO A 140 -1.14 -7.51 11.20
C PRO A 140 -0.97 -6.66 9.94
N MET A 141 -2.09 -6.20 9.36
CA MET A 141 -2.06 -5.14 8.36
C MET A 141 -1.45 -3.87 8.96
N LYS A 142 -0.55 -3.23 8.22
CA LYS A 142 0.09 -1.96 8.56
C LYS A 142 -0.20 -0.93 7.47
N ARG A 143 -0.05 0.34 7.84
CA ARG A 143 -0.21 1.49 6.96
C ARG A 143 1.08 2.26 6.94
N PHE A 144 1.49 2.68 5.76
CA PHE A 144 2.65 3.53 5.57
C PHE A 144 2.23 4.77 4.79
N LEU A 145 2.82 5.89 5.14
CA LEU A 145 2.72 7.13 4.38
C LEU A 145 4.04 7.32 3.66
N MET A 146 4.00 7.51 2.34
CA MET A 146 5.20 7.65 1.51
C MET A 146 5.08 8.91 0.67
N PRO A 147 6.04 9.86 0.76
CA PRO A 147 6.09 10.98 -0.17
C PRO A 147 6.14 10.49 -1.62
N ILE A 148 5.45 11.17 -2.53
CA ILE A 148 5.44 10.77 -3.95
C ILE A 148 6.86 10.75 -4.53
N GLN A 149 7.74 11.68 -4.14
CA GLN A 149 9.12 11.69 -4.64
C GLN A 149 9.95 10.46 -4.24
N ASP A 150 9.55 9.76 -3.17
CA ASP A 150 10.23 8.54 -2.72
C ASP A 150 9.67 7.29 -3.40
N PHE A 151 8.56 7.44 -4.14
CA PHE A 151 7.93 6.38 -4.90
C PHE A 151 8.26 6.56 -6.39
N GLU A 152 9.42 6.05 -6.79
CA GLU A 152 9.92 6.10 -8.17
C GLU A 152 9.02 5.27 -9.11
N LEU A 153 8.00 5.90 -9.68
CA LEU A 153 7.24 5.39 -10.81
C LEU A 153 7.63 6.14 -12.07
N ASP A 154 7.92 5.42 -13.15
CA ASP A 154 8.22 6.00 -14.47
C ASP A 154 6.98 6.62 -15.15
N PHE A 155 5.81 6.59 -14.49
CA PHE A 155 4.54 7.06 -15.05
C PHE A 155 3.58 7.54 -13.98
N SER A 156 2.71 8.48 -14.36
CA SER A 156 1.55 8.85 -13.54
C SER A 156 0.52 7.71 -13.53
N VAL A 157 0.09 7.33 -12.33
CA VAL A 157 -0.97 6.34 -12.11
C VAL A 157 -2.33 7.01 -12.05
N LEU A 158 -3.31 6.40 -12.70
CA LEU A 158 -4.72 6.73 -12.57
C LEU A 158 -5.39 5.72 -11.63
N ASP A 159 -6.57 6.10 -11.13
CA ASP A 159 -7.44 5.24 -10.34
C ASP A 159 -7.64 3.87 -11.02
N ILE A 160 -7.73 2.83 -10.18
CA ILE A 160 -8.04 1.46 -10.58
C ILE A 160 -9.56 1.22 -10.44
N PRO A 161 -10.33 1.38 -11.54
CA PRO A 161 -11.74 0.99 -11.57
C PRO A 161 -11.90 -0.53 -11.48
N ALA A 162 -12.65 -0.98 -10.48
CA ALA A 162 -12.82 -2.41 -10.16
C ALA A 162 -13.45 -3.21 -11.33
N GLU A 163 -14.31 -2.58 -12.13
CA GLU A 163 -14.99 -3.19 -13.27
C GLU A 163 -14.05 -3.63 -14.41
N TYR A 164 -12.85 -3.06 -14.49
CA TYR A 164 -11.83 -3.45 -15.47
C TYR A 164 -10.82 -4.45 -14.90
N TRP A 165 -10.86 -4.73 -13.60
CA TRP A 165 -9.97 -5.69 -12.95
C TRP A 165 -10.57 -7.12 -13.00
N LYS A 166 -10.55 -7.73 -14.20
CA LYS A 166 -11.12 -9.08 -14.42
C LYS A 166 -10.10 -10.19 -14.20
N ILE A 167 -8.83 -9.91 -14.45
CA ILE A 167 -7.73 -10.86 -14.33
C ILE A 167 -6.96 -10.58 -13.05
N ASN A 168 -6.74 -11.63 -12.25
CA ASN A 168 -5.90 -11.53 -11.06
C ASN A 168 -4.41 -11.76 -11.36
N TYR A 169 -3.56 -11.40 -10.40
CA TYR A 169 -2.11 -11.55 -10.52
C TYR A 169 -1.69 -12.99 -10.84
N ALA A 170 -2.38 -14.01 -10.30
CA ALA A 170 -2.03 -15.41 -10.52
C ALA A 170 -2.26 -15.81 -11.97
N LYS A 171 -3.40 -15.41 -12.55
CA LYS A 171 -3.68 -15.61 -13.98
C LYS A 171 -2.74 -14.80 -14.86
N ALA A 172 -2.43 -13.56 -14.49
CA ALA A 172 -1.50 -12.73 -15.23
C ALA A 172 -0.08 -13.33 -15.24
N LEU A 173 0.42 -13.82 -14.11
CA LEU A 173 1.68 -14.56 -14.04
C LEU A 173 1.63 -15.85 -14.87
N GLN A 174 0.54 -16.62 -14.82
CA GLN A 174 0.38 -17.82 -15.67
C GLN A 174 0.52 -17.47 -17.16
N LEU A 175 -0.08 -16.36 -17.59
CA LEU A 175 -0.01 -15.88 -18.96
C LEU A 175 1.41 -15.41 -19.34
N ALA A 176 2.10 -14.70 -18.45
CA ALA A 176 3.49 -14.28 -18.67
C ALA A 176 4.48 -15.45 -18.66
N GLU A 177 4.27 -16.45 -17.79
CA GLU A 177 5.06 -17.68 -17.75
C GLU A 177 5.01 -18.42 -19.09
N ALA A 178 3.81 -18.50 -19.70
CA ALA A 178 3.60 -19.12 -21.00
C ALA A 178 4.29 -18.38 -22.16
N GLN A 179 4.68 -17.11 -21.97
CA GLN A 179 5.33 -16.27 -22.98
C GLN A 179 6.84 -16.07 -22.74
N GLY A 180 7.43 -16.78 -21.78
CA GLY A 180 8.88 -16.74 -21.55
C GLY A 180 9.28 -16.68 -20.08
N GLY A 181 8.38 -16.33 -19.16
CA GLY A 181 8.68 -16.30 -17.72
C GLY A 181 9.13 -17.65 -17.17
N ALA A 182 8.51 -18.75 -17.64
CA ALA A 182 8.91 -20.09 -17.23
C ALA A 182 10.33 -20.44 -17.70
N SER A 183 10.67 -20.10 -18.95
CA SER A 183 12.02 -20.29 -19.50
C SER A 183 13.05 -19.43 -18.75
N PHE A 184 12.69 -18.20 -18.39
CA PHE A 184 13.53 -17.32 -17.57
C PHE A 184 13.87 -17.97 -16.22
N ARG A 185 12.87 -18.43 -15.47
CA ARG A 185 13.11 -19.11 -14.17
C ARG A 185 13.85 -20.44 -14.32
N ALA A 186 13.73 -21.12 -15.44
CA ALA A 186 14.50 -22.34 -15.70
C ALA A 186 16.00 -22.03 -15.85
N GLN A 187 16.35 -20.90 -16.48
CA GLN A 187 17.71 -20.42 -16.70
C GLN A 187 18.32 -19.73 -15.47
N HIS A 188 17.51 -19.01 -14.70
CA HIS A 188 17.94 -18.22 -13.55
C HIS A 188 17.34 -18.76 -12.25
N LYS A 189 18.11 -19.54 -11.49
CA LYS A 189 17.63 -20.17 -10.23
C LYS A 189 17.38 -19.17 -9.12
N THR A 190 18.08 -18.04 -9.12
CA THR A 190 17.86 -16.93 -8.21
C THR A 190 17.27 -15.75 -8.97
N PHE A 191 16.07 -15.34 -8.60
CA PHE A 191 15.34 -14.29 -9.28
C PHE A 191 14.36 -13.57 -8.35
N GLU A 192 13.98 -12.36 -8.74
CA GLU A 192 12.82 -11.66 -8.22
C GLU A 192 11.78 -11.55 -9.32
N ALA A 193 10.50 -11.77 -8.98
CA ALA A 193 9.40 -11.44 -9.87
C ALA A 193 8.51 -10.39 -9.20
N SER A 194 8.42 -9.20 -9.80
CA SER A 194 7.48 -8.17 -9.41
C SER A 194 6.28 -8.18 -10.34
N ILE A 195 5.10 -8.01 -9.77
CA ILE A 195 3.85 -7.85 -10.51
C ILE A 195 3.09 -6.65 -9.96
N ILE A 196 2.80 -5.71 -10.84
CA ILE A 196 2.16 -4.42 -10.50
C ILE A 196 0.90 -4.29 -11.34
N LEU A 197 -0.26 -4.12 -10.69
CA LEU A 197 -1.47 -3.65 -11.35
C LEU A 197 -1.47 -2.14 -11.34
N ALA A 198 -1.47 -1.51 -12.51
CA ALA A 198 -1.59 -0.07 -12.62
C ALA A 198 -2.28 0.34 -13.91
N ARG A 199 -2.80 1.57 -13.92
CA ARG A 199 -3.36 2.22 -15.11
C ARG A 199 -2.56 3.48 -15.43
N PRO A 200 -1.52 3.41 -16.27
CA PRO A 200 -0.84 4.60 -16.73
C PRO A 200 -1.76 5.50 -17.55
N ALA A 201 -1.49 6.81 -17.55
CA ALA A 201 -2.22 7.76 -18.38
C ALA A 201 -2.19 7.37 -19.87
N GLY A 202 -3.36 7.34 -20.52
CA GLY A 202 -3.50 6.96 -21.93
C GLY A 202 -3.32 5.46 -22.22
N LYS A 203 -3.24 4.60 -21.19
CA LYS A 203 -3.11 3.15 -21.32
C LYS A 203 -4.28 2.42 -20.63
N GLN A 204 -4.44 1.14 -20.96
CA GLN A 204 -5.39 0.25 -20.29
C GLN A 204 -4.87 -0.16 -18.91
N LEU A 205 -5.75 -0.71 -18.07
CA LEU A 205 -5.36 -1.32 -16.81
C LEU A 205 -4.56 -2.60 -17.11
N ASN A 206 -3.30 -2.65 -16.68
CA ASN A 206 -2.41 -3.77 -16.99
C ASN A 206 -1.72 -4.29 -15.72
N TRP A 207 -1.45 -5.60 -15.74
CA TRP A 207 -0.44 -6.20 -14.90
C TRP A 207 0.92 -6.07 -15.58
N PHE A 208 1.81 -5.28 -14.99
CA PHE A 208 3.22 -5.15 -15.37
C PHE A 208 4.02 -6.18 -14.59
N ILE A 209 4.63 -7.11 -15.32
CA ILE A 209 5.34 -8.25 -14.75
C ILE A 209 6.80 -8.13 -15.14
N THR A 210 7.69 -8.13 -14.15
CA THR A 210 9.13 -8.11 -14.37
C THR A 210 9.76 -9.25 -13.60
N TYR A 211 10.47 -10.12 -14.32
CA TYR A 211 11.39 -11.07 -13.76
C TYR A 211 12.80 -10.49 -13.89
N LYS A 212 13.54 -10.51 -12.78
CA LYS A 212 14.91 -10.02 -12.71
C LYS A 212 15.78 -11.11 -12.11
N ALA A 213 16.83 -11.49 -12.80
CA ALA A 213 17.80 -12.41 -12.28
C ALA A 213 18.57 -11.71 -11.16
N THR A 214 18.66 -12.36 -10.02
CA THR A 214 19.52 -11.92 -8.91
C THR A 214 20.82 -12.70 -8.87
N ASP A 215 21.08 -13.48 -9.92
CA ASP A 215 22.43 -13.91 -10.25
C ASP A 215 23.24 -12.73 -10.83
N ALA A 216 24.55 -12.94 -10.97
CA ALA A 216 25.45 -11.92 -11.51
C ALA A 216 25.19 -11.57 -12.99
N SER A 217 24.23 -12.22 -13.67
CA SER A 217 23.92 -11.93 -15.08
C SER A 217 23.14 -10.63 -15.26
N GLY A 218 22.34 -10.23 -14.26
CA GLY A 218 21.46 -9.07 -14.36
C GLY A 218 20.36 -9.19 -15.43
N ALA A 219 20.10 -10.40 -15.96
CA ALA A 219 19.09 -10.65 -16.98
C ALA A 219 17.69 -10.25 -16.52
N LYS A 220 16.84 -9.85 -17.47
CA LYS A 220 15.45 -9.45 -17.21
C LYS A 220 14.51 -10.02 -18.27
N PHE A 221 13.29 -10.33 -17.86
CA PHE A 221 12.16 -10.61 -18.75
C PHE A 221 10.97 -9.77 -18.29
N GLN A 222 10.32 -9.08 -19.23
CA GLN A 222 9.23 -8.16 -18.94
C GLN A 222 8.02 -8.46 -19.82
N ALA A 223 6.84 -8.44 -19.20
CA ALA A 223 5.57 -8.65 -19.89
C ALA A 223 4.49 -7.73 -19.30
N GLN A 224 3.55 -7.34 -20.15
CA GLN A 224 2.33 -6.65 -19.77
C GLN A 224 1.15 -7.57 -20.08
N VAL A 225 0.22 -7.70 -19.13
CA VAL A 225 -1.03 -8.45 -19.32
C VAL A 225 -2.20 -7.53 -19.08
N ASP A 226 -3.02 -7.35 -20.10
CA ASP A 226 -4.24 -6.55 -20.00
C ASP A 226 -5.19 -7.15 -18.95
N ALA A 227 -5.57 -6.36 -17.96
CA ALA A 227 -6.32 -6.84 -16.80
C ALA A 227 -7.79 -7.18 -17.12
N GLY A 228 -8.30 -6.79 -18.30
CA GLY A 228 -9.66 -7.07 -18.75
C GLY A 228 -9.76 -8.26 -19.70
N SER A 229 -8.81 -8.38 -20.62
CA SER A 229 -8.82 -9.33 -21.75
C SER A 229 -7.78 -10.44 -21.64
N GLY A 230 -6.69 -10.21 -20.92
CA GLY A 230 -5.57 -11.16 -20.80
C GLY A 230 -4.63 -11.15 -22.00
N ALA A 231 -4.76 -10.18 -22.90
CA ALA A 231 -3.80 -9.97 -23.97
C ALA A 231 -2.41 -9.72 -23.37
N VAL A 232 -1.41 -10.45 -23.87
CA VAL A 232 -0.01 -10.36 -23.39
C VAL A 232 0.84 -9.59 -24.40
N THR A 233 1.65 -8.67 -23.91
CA THR A 233 2.68 -7.96 -24.69
C THR A 233 4.03 -8.14 -24.02
N ILE A 234 5.05 -8.57 -24.78
CA ILE A 234 6.44 -8.62 -24.30
C ILE A 234 7.07 -7.25 -24.49
N VAL A 235 7.84 -6.79 -23.50
CA VAL A 235 8.48 -5.47 -23.46
C VAL A 235 9.97 -5.60 -23.71
#